data_AF-A0A9D5Q021-F1
#
_entry.id   AF-A0A9D5Q021-F1
#
_cell.length_a   1.000
_cell.length_b   1.000
_cell.length_c   1.000
_cell.angle_alpha   90.00
_cell.angle_beta   90.00
_cell.angle_gamma   90.00
#
_symmetry.space_group_name_H-M   'P 1'
#
loop_
_entity.id
_entity.type
_entity.pdbx_description
1 polymer ?
#
loop_
_entity_poly.entity_id
_entity_poly.type
_entity_poly.pdbx_seq_one_letter_code
_entity_poly.pdbx_strand_id
1 'polypeptide(L)'
;MPPGLTHFDAEGRASMVDVGGKAITLREAVARGHVAMSVKALQLAESGTSKKGDVMTVAEIAGIMGAKKTSDLIPLCHPLPLTSVKLSLEFTDKGISVIATAGAKGRTGVEMEALMAVSTACLTVYDMLKAVDRTMVIGPIELVKKSGGKSGDNLDI
;
A
#
# COMPACT_ATOMS: atom_id res chain seq x y z
N MET A 1 26.48 16.50 -3.15
CA MET A 1 25.17 17.12 -3.40
C MET A 1 24.14 16.39 -2.57
N PRO A 2 23.18 17.07 -1.92
CA PRO A 2 22.07 16.38 -1.27
C PRO A 2 21.34 15.52 -2.32
N PRO A 3 20.79 14.35 -1.96
CA PRO A 3 20.10 13.49 -2.90
C PRO A 3 18.95 14.28 -3.53
N GLY A 4 19.12 14.63 -4.81
CA GLY A 4 18.24 15.57 -5.50
C GLY A 4 16.82 15.02 -5.60
N LEU A 5 15.84 15.83 -5.25
CA LEU A 5 14.43 15.54 -5.46
C LEU A 5 14.21 15.28 -6.96
N THR A 6 13.98 14.03 -7.35
CA THR A 6 13.91 13.67 -8.77
C THR A 6 12.59 14.09 -9.42
N HIS A 7 11.59 14.50 -8.63
CA HIS A 7 10.26 14.87 -9.11
C HIS A 7 10.10 16.35 -9.46
N PHE A 8 11.18 17.12 -9.48
CA PHE A 8 11.16 18.53 -9.86
C PHE A 8 12.10 18.78 -11.05
N ASP A 9 11.67 19.61 -12.01
CA ASP A 9 12.52 20.09 -13.10
C ASP A 9 13.51 21.16 -12.62
N ALA A 10 14.36 21.65 -13.53
CA ALA A 10 15.36 22.67 -13.22
C ALA A 10 14.76 24.01 -12.78
N GLU A 11 13.48 24.24 -13.10
CA GLU A 11 12.70 25.41 -12.71
C GLU A 11 11.89 25.18 -11.42
N GLY A 12 12.00 24.01 -10.78
CA GLY A 12 11.31 23.67 -9.55
C GLY A 12 9.83 23.28 -9.74
N ARG A 13 9.41 22.91 -10.94
CA ARG A 13 8.06 22.41 -11.22
C ARG A 13 8.00 20.89 -11.13
N ALA A 14 6.87 20.38 -10.64
CA ALA A 14 6.61 18.95 -10.59
C ALA A 14 6.73 18.30 -11.98
N SER A 15 7.58 17.29 -12.11
CA SER A 15 7.81 16.56 -13.35
C SER A 15 7.94 15.06 -13.08
N MET A 16 7.34 14.25 -13.96
CA MET A 16 7.51 12.80 -13.92
C MET A 16 8.90 12.46 -14.47
N VAL A 17 9.68 11.70 -13.70
CA VAL A 17 11.05 11.31 -14.08
C VAL A 17 11.03 10.50 -15.37
N ASP A 18 11.83 10.87 -16.35
CA ASP A 18 12.05 10.01 -17.52
C ASP A 18 12.81 8.74 -17.11
N VAL A 19 12.18 7.59 -17.32
CA VAL A 19 12.74 6.27 -17.07
C VAL A 19 13.04 5.50 -18.36
N GLY A 20 12.90 6.15 -19.52
CA GLY A 20 13.03 5.58 -20.87
C GLY A 20 14.31 4.77 -21.09
N GLY A 21 15.44 5.30 -20.61
CA GLY A 21 16.76 4.67 -20.72
C GLY A 21 17.07 3.61 -19.66
N LYS A 22 16.18 3.35 -18.69
CA LYS A 22 16.41 2.33 -17.65
C LYS A 22 16.04 0.93 -18.16
N ALA A 23 16.80 -0.07 -17.74
CA ALA A 23 16.51 -1.47 -18.03
C ALA A 23 15.18 -1.92 -17.38
N ILE A 24 14.48 -2.82 -18.06
CA ILE A 24 13.30 -3.51 -17.52
C ILE A 24 13.81 -4.67 -16.66
N THR A 25 13.46 -4.67 -15.38
CA THR A 25 13.80 -5.74 -14.43
C THR A 25 12.56 -6.19 -13.67
N LEU A 26 12.64 -7.33 -12.99
CA LEU A 26 11.68 -7.66 -11.95
C LEU A 26 11.81 -6.63 -10.81
N ARG A 27 10.68 -6.27 -10.22
CA ARG A 27 10.53 -5.30 -9.14
C ARG A 27 9.54 -5.86 -8.16
N GLU A 28 9.88 -5.79 -6.88
CA GLU A 28 8.97 -6.14 -5.79
C GLU A 28 9.07 -5.11 -4.69
N ALA A 29 7.94 -4.85 -4.03
CA ALA A 29 7.88 -4.06 -2.82
C ALA A 29 6.91 -4.70 -1.83
N VAL A 30 7.27 -4.64 -0.55
CA VAL A 30 6.44 -5.06 0.58
C VAL A 30 6.19 -3.84 1.45
N ALA A 31 4.93 -3.59 1.78
CA ALA A 31 4.51 -2.57 2.74
C ALA A 31 3.67 -3.21 3.83
N ARG A 32 3.65 -2.58 5.01
CA ARG A 32 2.78 -2.98 6.13
C ARG A 32 2.01 -1.80 6.70
N GLY A 33 0.88 -2.10 7.32
CA GLY A 33 0.01 -1.16 7.99
C GLY A 33 -0.71 -1.79 9.17
N HIS A 34 -1.32 -0.96 10.01
CA HIS A 34 -2.17 -1.40 11.11
C HIS A 34 -3.38 -0.48 11.26
N VAL A 35 -4.51 -1.05 11.70
CA VAL A 35 -5.68 -0.29 12.14
C VAL A 35 -5.95 -0.64 13.59
N ALA A 36 -5.63 0.28 14.50
CA ALA A 36 -5.92 0.14 15.91
C ALA A 36 -7.39 0.46 16.20
N MET A 37 -8.03 -0.32 17.05
CA MET A 37 -9.46 -0.18 17.36
C MET A 37 -9.81 -0.67 18.76
N SER A 38 -11.03 -0.33 19.21
CA SER A 38 -11.61 -0.87 20.44
C SER A 38 -11.86 -2.38 20.35
N VAL A 39 -11.82 -3.05 21.50
CA VAL A 39 -12.15 -4.49 21.65
C VAL A 39 -13.52 -4.81 21.04
N LYS A 40 -14.49 -3.90 21.18
CA LYS A 40 -15.84 -4.08 20.63
C LYS A 40 -15.84 -4.13 19.10
N ALA A 41 -15.07 -3.26 18.45
CA ALA A 41 -14.94 -3.27 16.99
C ALA A 41 -14.20 -4.51 16.49
N LEU A 42 -13.13 -4.90 17.21
CA LEU A 42 -12.37 -6.11 16.90
C LEU A 42 -13.24 -7.37 16.98
N GLN A 43 -13.98 -7.56 18.08
CA GLN A 43 -14.91 -8.68 18.24
C GLN A 43 -15.98 -8.75 17.14
N LEU A 44 -16.50 -7.58 16.70
CA LEU A 44 -17.43 -7.56 15.59
C LEU A 44 -16.77 -8.03 14.30
N ALA A 45 -15.55 -7.57 14.01
CA ALA A 45 -14.79 -7.97 12.83
C ALA A 45 -14.51 -9.48 12.84
N GLU A 46 -14.07 -10.04 13.98
CA GLU A 46 -13.81 -11.48 14.16
C GLU A 46 -15.07 -12.34 14.00
N SER A 47 -16.22 -11.85 14.45
CA SER A 47 -17.47 -12.61 14.36
C SER A 47 -17.97 -12.81 12.93
N GLY A 48 -17.49 -12.02 11.95
CA GLY A 48 -18.00 -12.02 10.58
C GLY A 48 -19.46 -11.56 10.44
N THR A 49 -20.11 -11.11 11.52
CA THR A 49 -21.53 -10.73 11.54
C THR A 49 -21.79 -9.26 11.26
N SER A 50 -20.79 -8.52 10.77
CA SER A 50 -20.96 -7.13 10.40
C SER A 50 -22.07 -7.00 9.36
N LYS A 51 -22.97 -6.01 9.52
CA LYS A 51 -24.02 -5.70 8.52
C LYS A 51 -23.45 -5.39 7.13
N LYS A 52 -22.15 -5.13 7.03
CA LYS A 52 -21.44 -4.82 5.79
C LYS A 52 -20.75 -6.04 5.18
N GLY A 53 -20.84 -7.23 5.80
CA GLY A 53 -20.16 -8.45 5.35
C GLY A 53 -18.78 -8.64 6.00
N ASP A 54 -18.02 -9.57 5.42
CA ASP A 54 -16.66 -9.92 5.85
C ASP A 54 -15.69 -8.75 5.60
N VAL A 55 -15.26 -8.14 6.71
CA VAL A 55 -14.36 -6.98 6.71
C VAL A 55 -13.02 -7.31 6.07
N MET A 56 -12.49 -8.52 6.30
CA MET A 56 -11.16 -8.93 5.86
C MET A 56 -11.14 -9.09 4.34
N THR A 57 -12.10 -9.85 3.80
CA THR A 57 -12.24 -10.05 2.35
C THR A 57 -12.46 -8.74 1.60
N VAL A 58 -13.33 -7.86 2.11
CA VAL A 58 -13.62 -6.58 1.44
C VAL A 58 -12.38 -5.66 1.46
N ALA A 59 -11.65 -5.62 2.57
CA ALA A 59 -10.41 -4.85 2.68
C ALA A 59 -9.29 -5.41 1.79
N GLU A 60 -9.19 -6.74 1.66
CA GLU A 60 -8.22 -7.39 0.76
C GLU A 60 -8.47 -6.98 -0.71
N ILE A 61 -9.71 -7.11 -1.18
CA ILE A 61 -10.11 -6.73 -2.54
C ILE A 61 -9.84 -5.24 -2.78
N ALA A 62 -10.21 -4.39 -1.82
CA ALA A 62 -9.98 -2.96 -1.91
C ALA A 62 -8.48 -2.63 -2.01
N GLY A 63 -7.62 -3.32 -1.25
CA GLY A 63 -6.18 -3.19 -1.36
C GLY A 63 -5.64 -3.58 -2.75
N ILE A 64 -6.10 -4.69 -3.32
CA ILE A 64 -5.74 -5.10 -4.70
C ILE A 64 -6.16 -4.02 -5.71
N MET A 65 -7.36 -3.47 -5.57
CA MET A 65 -7.86 -2.40 -6.43
C MET A 65 -7.05 -1.10 -6.25
N GLY A 66 -6.69 -0.77 -5.01
CA GLY A 66 -5.85 0.39 -4.67
C GLY A 66 -4.51 0.34 -5.38
N ALA A 67 -3.79 -0.78 -5.29
CA ALA A 67 -2.51 -0.97 -6.01
C ALA A 67 -2.65 -0.72 -7.52
N LYS A 68 -3.69 -1.27 -8.16
CA LYS A 68 -3.92 -1.10 -9.60
C LYS A 68 -4.25 0.34 -10.02
N LYS A 69 -4.74 1.15 -9.08
CA LYS A 69 -5.12 2.57 -9.30
C LYS A 69 -4.06 3.55 -8.85
N THR A 70 -2.87 3.08 -8.45
CA THR A 70 -1.82 3.94 -7.87
C THR A 70 -1.44 5.11 -8.78
N SER A 71 -1.21 4.88 -10.07
CA SER A 71 -0.86 5.95 -11.02
C SER A 71 -2.00 6.92 -11.32
N ASP A 72 -3.26 6.52 -11.08
CA ASP A 72 -4.42 7.41 -11.21
C ASP A 72 -4.51 8.37 -10.02
N LEU A 73 -3.97 7.97 -8.86
CA LEU A 73 -4.10 8.70 -7.59
C LEU A 73 -2.82 9.45 -7.18
N ILE A 74 -1.64 8.93 -7.52
CA ILE A 74 -0.35 9.54 -7.21
C ILE A 74 0.18 10.25 -8.47
N PRO A 75 0.15 11.61 -8.54
CA PRO A 75 0.26 12.36 -9.80
C PRO A 75 1.51 12.10 -10.66
N LEU A 76 2.63 11.73 -10.05
CA LEU A 76 3.92 11.55 -10.73
C LEU A 76 4.38 10.09 -10.77
N CYS A 77 3.51 9.14 -10.39
CA CYS A 77 3.77 7.72 -10.55
C CYS A 77 3.61 7.31 -12.02
N HIS A 78 4.55 6.50 -12.51
CA HIS A 78 4.39 5.87 -13.81
C HIS A 78 3.28 4.82 -13.77
N PRO A 79 2.50 4.66 -14.83
CA PRO A 79 1.65 3.48 -14.97
C PRO A 79 2.53 2.23 -15.11
N LEU A 80 2.29 1.21 -14.28
CA LEU A 80 3.08 -0.02 -14.26
C LEU A 80 2.23 -1.25 -14.56
N PRO A 81 2.71 -2.18 -15.43
CA PRO A 81 2.07 -3.46 -15.64
C PRO A 81 2.33 -4.38 -14.44
N LEU A 82 1.53 -4.23 -13.38
CA LEU A 82 1.58 -5.08 -12.20
C LEU A 82 1.42 -6.56 -12.60
N THR A 83 2.35 -7.40 -12.17
CA THR A 83 2.32 -8.84 -12.40
C THR A 83 1.67 -9.58 -11.22
N SER A 84 1.74 -9.02 -10.01
CA SER A 84 1.10 -9.58 -8.82
C SER A 84 0.82 -8.51 -7.78
N VAL A 85 -0.29 -8.67 -7.07
CA VAL A 85 -0.59 -7.95 -5.83
C VAL A 85 -1.14 -8.98 -4.86
N LYS A 86 -0.54 -9.11 -3.69
CA LYS A 86 -0.97 -10.00 -2.61
C LYS A 86 -1.15 -9.19 -1.34
N LEU A 87 -2.20 -9.46 -0.59
CA LEU A 87 -2.40 -8.89 0.73
C LEU A 87 -2.57 -10.02 1.76
N SER A 88 -2.08 -9.79 2.97
CA SER A 88 -2.39 -10.59 4.15
C SER A 88 -2.96 -9.64 5.19
N LEU A 89 -4.11 -10.00 5.77
CA LEU A 89 -4.72 -9.28 6.87
C LEU A 89 -4.86 -10.23 8.05
N GLU A 90 -4.42 -9.80 9.23
CA GLU A 90 -4.45 -10.62 10.44
C GLU A 90 -5.01 -9.82 11.60
N PHE A 91 -5.81 -10.48 12.45
CA PHE A 91 -6.23 -9.89 13.71
C PHE A 91 -5.05 -9.84 14.69
N THR A 92 -4.95 -8.74 15.42
CA THR A 92 -3.99 -8.56 16.52
C THR A 92 -4.74 -8.26 17.81
N ASP A 93 -4.03 -8.27 18.94
CA ASP A 93 -4.56 -7.87 20.25
C ASP A 93 -5.21 -6.47 20.27
N LYS A 94 -4.82 -5.60 19.35
CA LYS A 94 -5.21 -4.18 19.30
C LYS A 94 -5.85 -3.76 17.98
N GLY A 95 -6.12 -4.68 17.06
CA GLY A 95 -6.76 -4.33 15.79
C GLY A 95 -6.44 -5.28 14.64
N ILE A 96 -6.19 -4.74 13.45
CA ILE A 96 -5.93 -5.51 12.24
C ILE A 96 -4.61 -5.07 11.62
N SER A 97 -3.68 -5.99 11.43
CA SER A 97 -2.47 -5.77 10.64
C SER A 97 -2.75 -6.04 9.16
N VAL A 98 -2.05 -5.32 8.29
CA VAL A 98 -2.14 -5.47 6.84
C VAL A 98 -0.73 -5.52 6.28
N ILE A 99 -0.42 -6.51 5.46
CA ILE A 99 0.82 -6.59 4.70
C ILE A 99 0.46 -6.72 3.23
N ALA A 100 1.08 -5.92 2.37
CA ALA A 100 0.90 -6.02 0.92
C ALA A 100 2.24 -6.24 0.22
N THR A 101 2.25 -7.16 -0.75
CA THR A 101 3.37 -7.36 -1.68
C THR A 101 2.91 -7.03 -3.09
N ALA A 102 3.53 -6.03 -3.71
CA ALA A 102 3.33 -5.68 -5.11
C ALA A 102 4.54 -6.13 -5.94
N GLY A 103 4.28 -6.68 -7.13
CA GLY A 103 5.30 -7.12 -8.08
C GLY A 103 4.99 -6.62 -9.48
N ALA A 104 6.03 -6.22 -10.22
CA ALA A 104 5.94 -5.86 -11.63
C ALA A 104 7.23 -6.17 -12.39
N LYS A 105 7.14 -6.16 -13.72
CA LYS A 105 8.30 -6.12 -14.61
C LYS A 105 8.37 -4.73 -15.25
N GLY A 106 9.30 -3.89 -14.80
CA GLY A 106 9.29 -2.46 -15.13
C GLY A 106 10.62 -1.73 -14.97
N ARG A 107 10.60 -0.45 -15.34
CA ARG A 107 11.76 0.47 -15.34
C ARG A 107 11.92 1.25 -14.03
N THR A 108 10.87 1.31 -13.22
CA THR A 108 10.84 1.90 -11.89
C THR A 108 10.28 0.91 -10.88
N GLY A 109 10.48 1.17 -9.58
CA GLY A 109 9.99 0.32 -8.50
C GLY A 109 8.48 0.39 -8.31
N VAL A 110 7.97 -0.47 -7.42
CA VAL A 110 6.54 -0.63 -7.10
C VAL A 110 6.23 -0.29 -5.64
N GLU A 111 7.06 0.55 -5.01
CA GLU A 111 6.92 0.96 -3.61
C GLU A 111 5.54 1.61 -3.36
N MET A 112 5.11 2.46 -4.29
CA MET A 112 3.86 3.20 -4.18
C MET A 112 2.64 2.28 -4.32
N GLU A 113 2.71 1.25 -5.17
CA GLU A 113 1.64 0.27 -5.33
C GLU A 113 1.44 -0.57 -4.05
N ALA A 114 2.53 -0.96 -3.38
CA ALA A 114 2.46 -1.66 -2.10
C ALA A 114 1.86 -0.76 -0.99
N LEU A 115 2.33 0.49 -0.88
CA LEU A 115 1.82 1.46 0.08
C LEU A 115 0.34 1.81 -0.17
N MET A 116 -0.05 1.94 -1.44
CA MET A 116 -1.43 2.22 -1.83
C MET A 116 -2.35 1.03 -1.50
N ALA A 117 -1.89 -0.21 -1.72
CA ALA A 117 -2.64 -1.39 -1.32
C ALA A 117 -2.93 -1.42 0.19
N VAL A 118 -1.90 -1.24 1.02
CA VAL A 118 -2.05 -1.18 2.48
C VAL A 118 -3.00 -0.05 2.88
N SER A 119 -2.77 1.15 2.36
CA SER A 119 -3.58 2.33 2.70
C SER A 119 -5.05 2.14 2.37
N THR A 120 -5.34 1.60 1.18
CA THR A 120 -6.72 1.37 0.72
C THR A 120 -7.40 0.27 1.53
N ALA A 121 -6.68 -0.80 1.88
CA ALA A 121 -7.19 -1.84 2.77
C ALA A 121 -7.50 -1.30 4.17
N CYS A 122 -6.58 -0.52 4.78
CA CYS A 122 -6.80 0.11 6.08
C CYS A 122 -7.99 1.09 6.08
N LEU A 123 -8.11 1.92 5.04
CA LEU A 123 -9.26 2.82 4.88
C LEU A 123 -10.57 2.04 4.75
N THR A 124 -10.53 0.87 4.11
CA THR A 124 -11.69 -0.01 3.95
C THR A 124 -12.08 -0.66 5.28
N VAL A 125 -11.12 -1.16 6.06
CA VAL A 125 -11.36 -1.62 7.44
C VAL A 125 -12.04 -0.51 8.26
N TYR A 126 -11.50 0.71 8.18
CA TYR A 126 -12.09 1.86 8.88
C TYR A 126 -13.53 2.11 8.41
N ASP A 127 -13.80 2.15 7.10
CA ASP A 127 -15.14 2.37 6.57
C ASP A 127 -16.14 1.33 7.09
N MET A 128 -15.71 0.06 7.13
CA MET A 128 -16.51 -1.09 7.52
C MET A 128 -16.86 -1.09 9.01
N LEU A 129 -15.98 -0.56 9.87
CA LEU A 129 -16.15 -0.61 11.33
C LEU A 129 -16.50 0.74 11.99
N LYS A 130 -16.43 1.88 11.27
CA LYS A 130 -16.66 3.23 11.84
C LYS A 130 -18.03 3.46 12.49
N ALA A 131 -19.01 2.59 12.20
CA ALA A 131 -20.32 2.66 12.85
C ALA A 131 -20.27 2.19 14.32
N VAL A 132 -19.31 1.33 14.65
CA VAL A 132 -19.09 0.79 16.00
C VAL A 132 -18.01 1.58 16.74
N ASP A 133 -16.96 1.99 16.03
CA ASP A 133 -15.85 2.71 16.60
C ASP A 133 -15.33 3.79 15.65
N ARG A 134 -15.51 5.06 16.02
CA ARG A 134 -15.01 6.22 15.26
C ARG A 134 -13.63 6.69 15.72
N THR A 135 -13.08 6.04 16.75
CA THR A 135 -11.78 6.38 17.34
C THR A 135 -10.64 5.53 16.80
N MET A 136 -10.92 4.65 15.83
CA MET A 136 -9.91 3.84 15.17
C MET A 136 -8.78 4.71 14.60
N VAL A 137 -7.55 4.20 14.68
CA VAL A 137 -6.36 4.88 14.17
C VAL A 137 -5.73 4.02 13.10
N ILE A 138 -5.55 4.58 11.91
CA ILE A 138 -4.77 3.96 10.83
C ILE A 138 -3.31 4.37 11.01
N GLY A 139 -2.43 3.39 11.15
CA GLY A 139 -0.99 3.61 11.17
C GLY A 139 -0.25 2.77 12.23
N PRO A 140 1.08 2.66 12.12
CA PRO A 140 1.91 3.21 11.03
C PRO A 140 1.65 2.52 9.69
N ILE A 141 1.93 3.21 8.57
CA ILE A 141 1.99 2.62 7.22
C ILE A 141 3.40 2.87 6.69
N GLU A 142 4.10 1.81 6.32
CA GLU A 142 5.50 1.89 5.94
C GLU A 142 5.91 0.84 4.91
N LEU A 143 6.96 1.16 4.17
CA LEU A 143 7.64 0.21 3.30
C LEU A 143 8.49 -0.70 4.20
N VAL A 144 8.42 -2.00 3.99
CA VAL A 144 9.20 -3.01 4.71
C VAL A 144 10.38 -3.46 3.87
N LYS A 145 10.13 -3.72 2.58
CA LYS A 145 11.14 -4.26 1.67
C LYS A 145 10.95 -3.75 0.26
N LYS A 146 12.04 -3.63 -0.48
CA LYS A 146 12.00 -3.58 -1.94
C LYS A 146 13.16 -4.31 -2.59
N SER A 147 12.93 -4.84 -3.78
CA SER A 147 13.94 -5.53 -4.57
C SER A 147 13.86 -5.12 -6.04
N GLY A 148 15.01 -5.25 -6.72
CA GLY A 148 15.13 -5.03 -8.16
C GLY A 148 15.41 -3.59 -8.62
N GLY A 149 16.22 -3.50 -9.67
CA GLY A 149 16.65 -2.25 -10.31
C GLY A 149 18.02 -1.74 -9.88
N LYS A 150 18.36 -0.52 -10.33
CA LYS A 150 19.68 0.10 -10.12
C LYS A 150 20.02 0.30 -8.63
N SER A 151 19.00 0.47 -7.80
CA SER A 151 19.18 0.69 -6.36
C SER A 151 19.45 -0.61 -5.58
N GLY A 152 19.41 -1.80 -6.19
CA GLY A 152 19.59 -3.09 -5.49
C GLY A 152 18.43 -3.47 -4.56
N ASP A 153 18.60 -4.57 -3.83
CA ASP A 153 17.72 -5.02 -2.73
C ASP A 153 17.94 -4.12 -1.52
N ASN A 154 17.59 -2.86 -1.68
CA ASN A 154 17.79 -1.88 -0.65
C ASN A 154 16.59 -1.89 0.28
N LEU A 155 16.88 -2.39 1.47
CA LEU A 155 16.18 -2.21 2.75
C LEU A 155 15.31 -3.42 3.12
N ASP A 156 15.77 -4.18 4.12
CA ASP A 156 14.89 -4.71 5.16
C ASP A 156 14.75 -3.55 6.18
N ILE A 157 13.61 -2.84 6.18
CA ILE A 157 13.31 -1.76 7.14
C ILE A 157 12.68 -2.37 8.40
#